data_AF-A0A8T7JRD4-F1
#
_entry.id   AF-A0A8T7JRD4-F1
#
_cell.length_a   1.000
_cell.length_b   1.000
_cell.length_c   1.000
_cell.angle_alpha   90.00
_cell.angle_beta   90.00
_cell.angle_gamma   90.00
#
_symmetry.space_group_name_H-M   'P 1'
#
loop_
_entity.id
_entity.type
_entity.pdbx_description
1 polymer ?
#
loop_
_entity_poly.entity_id
_entity_poly.type
_entity_poly.pdbx_seq_one_letter_code
_entity_poly.pdbx_strand_id
1 'polypeptide(L)'
;MNFSLKRILISVLLGLVTAGITTELAYFFLKKENREPGIIELVIPAGTGERVRAGQAAPDIPRDLHFVVGDTLRVINQDNENHQLGPLWIPADASASLTLESEQNMIFECSFQTGNYLGVTVQEPVTWRTRITGIFFAGFPLGAMFAVYSGLVGSQKKKENNEDSA
;
A
#
# COMPACT_ATOMS: atom_id res chain seq x y z
N MET A 1 18.11 25.03 -31.42
CA MET A 1 18.01 23.95 -30.41
C MET A 1 18.40 22.64 -31.07
N ASN A 2 19.66 22.20 -31.01
CA ASN A 2 20.05 20.89 -31.54
C ASN A 2 19.95 19.87 -30.41
N PHE A 3 18.72 19.45 -30.12
CA PHE A 3 18.50 18.29 -29.26
C PHE A 3 19.02 17.05 -29.98
N SER A 4 20.17 16.52 -29.54
CA SER A 4 20.59 15.21 -30.01
C SER A 4 19.56 14.19 -29.53
N LEU A 5 19.03 13.38 -30.45
CA LEU A 5 18.06 12.32 -30.15
C LEU A 5 18.54 11.43 -28.99
N LYS A 6 19.85 11.17 -28.92
CA LYS A 6 20.48 10.44 -27.81
C LYS A 6 20.25 11.10 -26.45
N ARG A 7 20.35 12.43 -26.35
CA ARG A 7 20.13 13.18 -25.11
C ARG A 7 18.67 13.15 -24.67
N ILE A 8 17.74 13.28 -25.61
CA ILE A 8 16.31 13.15 -25.30
C ILE A 8 16.04 11.76 -24.73
N LEU A 9 16.52 10.72 -25.40
CA LEU A 9 16.27 9.33 -25.01
C LEU A 9 16.87 9.01 -23.63
N ILE A 10 18.09 9.49 -23.34
CA ILE A 10 18.71 9.38 -22.01
C ILE A 10 17.88 10.11 -20.94
N SER A 11 17.38 11.31 -21.26
CA SER A 11 16.61 12.11 -20.29
C SER A 11 15.26 11.48 -19.96
N VAL A 12 14.58 10.93 -20.97
CA VAL A 12 13.32 10.18 -20.78
C VAL A 12 13.56 8.91 -19.98
N LEU A 13 14.62 8.16 -20.30
CA LEU A 13 14.96 6.94 -19.55
C LEU A 13 15.31 7.27 -18.09
N LEU A 14 16.06 8.33 -17.84
CA LEU A 14 16.34 8.82 -16.48
C LEU A 14 15.05 9.18 -15.74
N GLY A 15 14.10 9.82 -16.42
CA GLY A 15 12.77 10.13 -15.88
C GLY A 15 11.99 8.89 -15.46
N LEU A 16 11.93 7.87 -16.34
CA LEU A 16 11.24 6.60 -16.05
C LEU A 16 11.90 5.81 -14.92
N VAL A 17 13.24 5.76 -14.89
CA VAL A 17 13.98 5.09 -13.80
C VAL A 17 13.73 5.78 -12.47
N THR A 18 13.81 7.11 -12.44
CA THR A 18 13.56 7.90 -11.22
C THR A 18 12.12 7.69 -10.74
N ALA A 19 11.15 7.76 -11.67
CA ALA A 19 9.75 7.48 -11.36
C ALA A 19 9.57 6.08 -10.78
N GLY A 20 10.13 5.04 -11.42
CA GLY A 20 10.09 3.67 -10.91
C GLY A 20 10.60 3.53 -9.49
N ILE A 21 11.75 4.10 -9.18
CA ILE A 21 12.30 4.08 -7.82
C ILE A 21 11.34 4.77 -6.85
N THR A 22 10.86 5.99 -7.18
CA THR A 22 9.98 6.74 -6.29
C THR A 22 8.62 6.07 -6.06
N THR A 23 8.03 5.47 -7.10
CA THR A 23 6.74 4.76 -6.99
C THR A 23 6.88 3.49 -6.16
N GLU A 24 7.96 2.73 -6.35
CA GLU A 24 8.22 1.52 -5.55
C GLU A 24 8.46 1.84 -4.08
N LEU A 25 9.24 2.90 -3.81
CA LEU A 25 9.42 3.40 -2.44
C LEU A 25 8.10 3.82 -1.82
N ALA A 26 7.24 4.53 -2.55
CA ALA A 26 5.92 4.93 -2.07
C ALA A 26 5.05 3.72 -1.70
N TYR A 27 5.00 2.70 -2.56
CA TYR A 27 4.23 1.48 -2.28
C TYR A 27 4.76 0.72 -1.07
N PHE A 28 6.09 0.66 -0.92
CA PHE A 28 6.73 0.06 0.26
C PHE A 28 6.35 0.78 1.56
N PHE A 29 6.43 2.12 1.59
CA PHE A 29 6.06 2.91 2.78
C PHE A 29 4.57 2.85 3.10
N LEU A 30 3.71 2.79 2.07
CA LEU A 30 2.26 2.66 2.23
C LEU A 30 1.82 1.24 2.58
N LYS A 31 2.76 0.28 2.69
CA LYS A 31 2.48 -1.16 2.87
C LYS A 31 1.44 -1.68 1.87
N LYS A 32 1.44 -1.14 0.65
CA LYS A 32 0.53 -1.60 -0.40
C LYS A 32 1.05 -2.91 -0.96
N GLU A 33 0.35 -4.00 -0.65
CA GLU A 33 0.77 -5.33 -1.06
C GLU A 33 0.36 -5.63 -2.51
N ASN A 34 1.25 -6.32 -3.23
CA ASN A 34 0.91 -6.96 -4.50
C ASN A 34 0.63 -8.44 -4.20
N ARG A 35 -0.55 -8.70 -3.64
CA ARG A 35 -1.03 -10.05 -3.40
C ARG A 35 -2.39 -10.25 -4.02
N GLU A 36 -2.65 -11.49 -4.39
CA GLU A 36 -3.98 -11.91 -4.80
C GLU A 36 -4.91 -11.96 -3.57
N PRO A 37 -6.21 -11.71 -3.76
CA PRO A 37 -7.17 -11.80 -2.67
C PRO A 37 -7.22 -13.23 -2.10
N GLY A 38 -7.31 -13.34 -0.77
CA GLY A 38 -7.25 -14.60 -0.06
C GLY A 38 -8.08 -14.62 1.22
N ILE A 39 -8.01 -15.74 1.94
CA ILE A 39 -8.65 -15.90 3.24
C ILE A 39 -7.63 -15.54 4.31
N ILE A 40 -7.94 -14.54 5.13
CA ILE A 40 -7.12 -14.16 6.29
C ILE A 40 -7.85 -14.60 7.54
N GLU A 41 -7.18 -15.41 8.35
CA GLU A 41 -7.73 -15.95 9.57
C GLU A 41 -7.34 -15.09 10.78
N LEU A 42 -8.35 -14.65 11.53
CA LEU A 42 -8.19 -14.01 12.83
C LEU A 42 -8.65 -14.99 13.90
N VAL A 43 -7.71 -15.48 14.71
CA VAL A 43 -8.04 -16.39 15.81
C VAL A 43 -8.21 -15.58 17.10
N ILE A 44 -9.36 -15.74 17.75
CA ILE A 44 -9.61 -15.25 19.11
C ILE A 44 -9.21 -16.39 20.06
N PRO A 45 -8.10 -16.27 20.80
CA PRO A 45 -7.63 -17.36 21.67
C PRO A 45 -8.58 -17.60 22.84
N ALA A 46 -8.54 -18.81 23.40
CA ALA A 46 -9.22 -19.11 24.66
C ALA A 46 -8.81 -18.15 25.79
N GLY A 47 -9.76 -17.78 26.64
CA GLY A 47 -9.52 -16.90 27.77
C GLY A 47 -9.36 -15.43 27.37
N THR A 48 -9.87 -15.02 26.20
CA THR A 48 -9.78 -13.64 25.74
C THR A 48 -10.80 -12.76 26.46
N GLY A 49 -12.02 -13.26 26.66
CA GLY A 49 -13.07 -12.60 27.43
C GLY A 49 -12.63 -12.28 28.86
N GLU A 50 -12.03 -13.24 29.57
CA GLU A 50 -11.50 -13.01 30.92
C GLU A 50 -10.39 -11.96 30.94
N ARG A 51 -9.49 -11.99 29.96
CA ARG A 51 -8.38 -11.02 29.86
C ARG A 51 -8.89 -9.61 29.59
N VAL A 52 -9.83 -9.46 28.66
CA VAL A 52 -10.45 -8.17 28.35
C VAL A 52 -11.20 -7.62 29.57
N ARG A 53 -11.93 -8.46 30.31
CA ARG A 53 -12.58 -8.09 31.58
C ARG A 53 -11.58 -7.66 32.65
N ALA A 54 -10.39 -8.27 32.66
CA ALA A 54 -9.28 -7.88 33.53
C ALA A 54 -8.53 -6.62 33.05
N GLY A 55 -8.95 -5.99 31.95
CA GLY A 55 -8.28 -4.83 31.34
C GLY A 55 -6.97 -5.17 30.63
N GLN A 56 -6.71 -6.44 30.36
CA GLN A 56 -5.51 -6.93 29.68
C GLN A 56 -5.80 -7.14 28.19
N ALA A 57 -4.83 -6.79 27.34
CA ALA A 57 -4.91 -7.05 25.91
C ALA A 57 -4.58 -8.52 25.61
N ALA A 58 -5.28 -9.11 24.63
CA ALA A 58 -4.90 -10.41 24.10
C ALA A 58 -3.55 -10.29 23.34
N PRO A 59 -2.58 -11.19 23.56
CA PRO A 59 -1.23 -11.10 23.01
C PRO A 59 -1.18 -11.29 21.49
N ASP A 60 -2.14 -12.03 20.90
CA ASP A 60 -2.07 -12.47 19.51
C ASP A 60 -3.07 -11.75 18.58
N ILE A 61 -3.83 -10.78 19.10
CA ILE A 61 -4.82 -10.03 18.32
C ILE A 61 -4.24 -8.67 17.93
N PRO A 62 -3.97 -8.41 16.64
CA PRO A 62 -3.50 -7.10 16.19
C PRO A 62 -4.60 -6.04 16.34
N ARG A 63 -4.19 -4.78 16.53
CA ARG A 63 -5.14 -3.64 16.63
C ARG A 63 -5.67 -3.18 15.27
N ASP A 64 -4.87 -3.39 14.23
CA ASP A 64 -5.17 -2.99 12.87
C ASP A 64 -4.90 -4.16 11.92
N LEU A 65 -5.85 -4.41 11.03
CA LEU A 65 -5.76 -5.41 9.98
C LEU A 65 -5.77 -4.72 8.62
N HIS A 66 -4.88 -5.18 7.74
CA HIS A 66 -4.76 -4.68 6.38
C HIS A 66 -5.16 -5.76 5.38
N PHE A 67 -6.10 -5.42 4.52
CA PHE A 67 -6.68 -6.30 3.52
C PHE A 67 -6.53 -5.72 2.12
N VAL A 68 -6.63 -6.60 1.15
CA VAL A 68 -6.76 -6.28 -0.26
C VAL A 68 -8.22 -6.49 -0.66
N VAL A 69 -8.74 -5.65 -1.56
CA VAL A 69 -10.08 -5.83 -2.14
C VAL A 69 -10.24 -7.26 -2.68
N GLY A 70 -11.30 -7.93 -2.24
CA GLY A 70 -11.61 -9.33 -2.52
C GLY A 70 -11.21 -10.31 -1.41
N ASP A 71 -10.47 -9.86 -0.39
CA ASP A 71 -10.13 -10.71 0.75
C ASP A 71 -11.38 -11.16 1.51
N THR A 72 -11.25 -12.32 2.16
CA THR A 72 -12.23 -12.80 3.14
C THR A 72 -11.60 -12.84 4.52
N LEU A 73 -12.11 -12.02 5.45
CA LEU A 73 -11.77 -12.12 6.86
C LEU A 73 -12.55 -13.29 7.46
N ARG A 74 -11.86 -14.32 7.93
CA ARG A 74 -12.42 -15.44 8.68
C ARG A 74 -12.03 -15.32 10.15
N VAL A 75 -12.99 -15.06 11.02
CA VAL A 75 -12.77 -14.98 12.46
C VAL A 75 -13.08 -16.32 13.09
N ILE A 76 -12.13 -16.90 13.81
CA ILE A 76 -12.23 -18.19 14.49
C ILE A 76 -12.23 -17.92 16.00
N ASN A 77 -13.36 -18.17 16.65
CA ASN A 77 -13.49 -18.05 18.08
C ASN A 77 -13.12 -19.37 18.76
N GLN A 78 -12.02 -19.37 19.50
CA GLN A 78 -11.61 -20.48 20.36
C GLN A 78 -11.89 -20.18 21.84
N ASP A 79 -12.66 -19.12 22.12
CA ASP A 79 -13.08 -18.76 23.46
C ASP A 79 -14.41 -19.41 23.85
N ASN A 80 -14.65 -19.47 25.16
CA ASN A 80 -15.86 -20.01 25.76
C ASN A 80 -17.05 -19.03 25.75
N GLU A 81 -16.80 -17.78 25.37
CA GLU A 81 -17.77 -16.69 25.29
C GLU A 81 -18.05 -16.31 23.83
N ASN A 82 -19.24 -15.74 23.60
CA ASN A 82 -19.59 -15.21 22.29
C ASN A 82 -18.91 -13.87 22.05
N HIS A 83 -18.40 -13.68 20.84
CA HIS A 83 -17.75 -12.45 20.45
C HIS A 83 -18.46 -11.75 19.29
N GLN A 84 -18.23 -10.44 19.19
CA GLN A 84 -18.75 -9.61 18.11
C GLN A 84 -17.60 -8.88 17.42
N LEU A 85 -17.69 -8.75 16.09
CA LEU A 85 -16.83 -7.91 15.26
C LEU A 85 -17.70 -7.16 14.24
N GLY A 86 -18.06 -5.92 14.53
CA GLY A 86 -18.96 -5.10 13.73
C GLY A 86 -20.28 -5.86 13.49
N PRO A 87 -20.62 -6.19 12.23
CA PRO A 87 -21.82 -6.97 11.90
C PRO A 87 -21.69 -8.47 12.17
N LEU A 88 -20.48 -8.99 12.41
CA LEU A 88 -20.25 -10.42 12.64
C LEU A 88 -20.52 -10.77 14.10
N TRP A 89 -21.43 -11.71 14.31
CA TRP A 89 -21.59 -12.42 15.56
C TRP A 89 -20.85 -13.76 15.47
N ILE A 90 -19.89 -14.01 16.37
CA ILE A 90 -19.07 -15.21 16.39
C ILE A 90 -19.35 -15.99 17.69
N PRO A 91 -20.17 -17.05 17.64
CA PRO A 91 -20.42 -17.90 18.81
C PRO A 91 -19.15 -18.53 19.37
N ALA A 92 -19.19 -18.97 20.63
CA ALA A 92 -18.14 -19.80 21.23
C ALA A 92 -17.84 -21.04 20.36
N ASP A 93 -16.55 -21.39 20.25
CA ASP A 93 -16.04 -22.51 19.45
C ASP A 93 -16.48 -22.53 17.97
N ALA A 94 -16.83 -21.37 17.40
CA ALA A 94 -17.33 -21.23 16.03
C ALA A 94 -16.51 -20.23 15.19
N SER A 95 -16.82 -20.14 13.90
CA SER A 95 -16.20 -19.16 13.00
C SER A 95 -17.22 -18.40 12.18
N ALA A 96 -16.92 -17.14 11.87
CA ALA A 96 -17.70 -16.30 10.97
C ALA A 96 -16.78 -15.68 9.90
N SER A 97 -17.34 -15.36 8.74
CA SER A 97 -16.57 -14.80 7.62
C SER A 97 -17.22 -13.54 7.06
N LEU A 98 -16.39 -12.58 6.63
CA LEU A 98 -16.80 -11.35 5.95
C LEU A 98 -15.92 -11.13 4.71
N THR A 99 -16.56 -11.01 3.55
CA THR A 99 -15.89 -10.66 2.30
C THR A 99 -15.76 -9.14 2.18
N LEU A 100 -14.59 -8.66 1.77
CA LEU A 100 -14.24 -7.26 1.68
C LEU A 100 -14.21 -6.82 0.21
N GLU A 101 -15.34 -6.32 -0.29
CA GLU A 101 -15.55 -6.12 -1.73
C GLU A 101 -15.09 -4.75 -2.26
N SER A 102 -14.75 -3.79 -1.39
CA SER A 102 -14.39 -2.43 -1.81
C SER A 102 -13.33 -1.79 -0.91
N GLU A 103 -12.58 -0.83 -1.47
CA GLU A 103 -11.57 -0.05 -0.76
C GLU A 103 -12.24 0.84 0.31
N GLN A 104 -11.94 0.58 1.58
CA GLN A 104 -12.52 1.28 2.72
C GLN A 104 -11.56 1.26 3.91
N ASN A 105 -11.57 2.33 4.70
CA ASN A 105 -10.92 2.36 6.01
C ASN A 105 -12.01 2.45 7.09
N MET A 106 -12.15 1.39 7.88
CA MET A 106 -13.22 1.21 8.84
C MET A 106 -12.65 0.91 10.23
N ILE A 107 -13.42 1.29 11.24
CA ILE A 107 -13.19 0.87 12.62
C ILE A 107 -14.41 0.05 13.02
N PHE A 108 -14.21 -1.24 13.29
CA PHE A 108 -15.28 -2.12 13.75
C PHE A 108 -15.29 -2.18 15.27
N GLU A 109 -16.49 -2.12 15.85
CA GLU A 109 -16.69 -2.45 17.25
C GLU A 109 -16.39 -3.92 17.50
N CYS A 110 -15.66 -4.25 18.55
CA CYS A 110 -15.34 -5.63 18.89
C CYS A 110 -15.42 -5.88 20.40
N SER A 111 -15.72 -7.12 20.81
CA SER A 111 -15.81 -7.47 22.24
C SER A 111 -14.55 -8.14 22.80
N PHE A 112 -13.57 -8.44 21.95
CA PHE A 112 -12.35 -9.16 22.30
C PHE A 112 -11.10 -8.26 22.40
N GLN A 113 -11.28 -6.94 22.38
CA GLN A 113 -10.20 -5.98 22.67
C GLN A 113 -10.61 -5.06 23.80
N THR A 114 -9.64 -4.68 24.66
CA THR A 114 -9.88 -3.73 25.76
C THR A 114 -10.41 -2.36 25.28
N GLY A 115 -10.01 -1.94 24.08
CA GLY A 115 -10.50 -0.71 23.46
C GLY A 115 -11.88 -0.84 22.81
N ASN A 116 -12.42 -2.07 22.67
CA ASN A 116 -13.63 -2.40 21.93
C ASN A 116 -13.67 -1.97 20.45
N TYR A 117 -12.51 -1.74 19.84
CA TYR A 117 -12.39 -1.34 18.44
C TYR A 117 -11.26 -2.10 17.74
N LEU A 118 -11.47 -2.46 16.48
CA LEU A 118 -10.48 -3.05 15.59
C LEU A 118 -10.42 -2.24 14.29
N GLY A 119 -9.25 -1.75 13.92
CA GLY A 119 -9.03 -1.10 12.64
C GLY A 119 -9.00 -2.10 11.50
N VAL A 120 -9.78 -1.85 10.44
CA VAL A 120 -9.82 -2.66 9.22
C VAL A 120 -9.61 -1.74 8.03
N THR A 121 -8.46 -1.88 7.38
CA THR A 121 -8.11 -1.11 6.19
C THR A 121 -8.10 -2.04 4.98
N VAL A 122 -8.98 -1.80 4.02
CA VAL A 122 -9.06 -2.52 2.74
C VAL A 122 -8.52 -1.60 1.65
N GLN A 123 -7.54 -2.08 0.87
CA GLN A 123 -6.89 -1.30 -0.19
C GLN A 123 -6.92 -2.05 -1.52
N GLU A 124 -6.84 -1.32 -2.62
CA GLU A 124 -6.65 -1.95 -3.93
C GLU A 124 -5.25 -2.60 -4.06
N PRO A 125 -5.15 -3.78 -4.70
CA PRO A 125 -3.88 -4.45 -4.91
C PRO A 125 -2.98 -3.67 -5.89
N VAL A 126 -1.69 -3.65 -5.61
CA VAL A 126 -0.70 -3.03 -6.52
C VAL A 126 -0.30 -4.02 -7.61
N THR A 127 -1.18 -4.16 -8.60
CA THR A 127 -0.95 -5.05 -9.75
C THR A 127 0.22 -4.57 -10.62
N TRP A 128 0.74 -5.46 -11.48
CA TRP A 128 1.76 -5.09 -12.47
C TRP A 128 1.30 -3.95 -13.40
N ARG A 129 0.00 -3.90 -13.74
CA ARG A 129 -0.58 -2.83 -14.56
C ARG A 129 -0.52 -1.51 -13.81
N THR A 130 -0.91 -1.50 -12.54
CA THR A 130 -0.85 -0.31 -11.68
C THR A 130 0.57 0.23 -11.57
N ARG A 131 1.56 -0.65 -11.42
CA ARG A 131 2.99 -0.28 -11.36
C ARG A 131 3.45 0.38 -12.66
N ILE A 132 3.19 -0.24 -13.81
CA ILE A 132 3.57 0.30 -15.11
C ILE A 132 2.88 1.64 -15.35
N THR A 133 1.58 1.74 -15.10
CA THR A 133 0.83 2.99 -15.26
C THR A 133 1.41 4.09 -14.37
N GLY A 134 1.74 3.80 -13.11
CA GLY A 134 2.37 4.76 -12.20
C GLY A 134 3.73 5.25 -12.71
N ILE A 135 4.57 4.34 -13.21
CA ILE A 135 5.89 4.68 -13.77
C ILE A 135 5.76 5.59 -14.99
N PHE A 136 4.87 5.28 -15.92
CA PHE A 136 4.68 6.11 -17.12
C PHE A 136 4.03 7.45 -16.79
N PHE A 137 3.05 7.45 -15.88
CA PHE A 137 2.33 8.67 -15.46
C PHE A 137 3.28 9.68 -14.81
N ALA A 138 4.16 9.24 -13.91
CA ALA A 138 5.14 10.13 -13.26
C ALA A 138 6.41 10.34 -14.11
N GLY A 139 6.89 9.30 -14.78
CA GLY A 139 8.19 9.29 -15.45
C GLY A 139 8.21 10.01 -16.80
N PHE A 140 7.09 10.02 -17.54
CA PHE A 140 7.04 10.74 -18.81
C PHE A 140 7.12 12.28 -18.63
N PRO A 141 6.32 12.92 -17.76
CA PRO A 141 6.48 14.35 -17.45
C PRO A 141 7.86 14.69 -16.88
N LEU A 142 8.38 13.87 -15.97
CA LEU A 142 9.71 14.06 -15.36
C LEU A 142 10.83 13.96 -16.41
N GLY A 143 10.75 12.96 -17.29
CA GLY A 143 11.69 12.76 -18.39
C GLY A 143 11.67 13.90 -19.40
N ALA A 144 10.49 14.44 -19.70
CA ALA A 144 10.34 15.62 -20.55
C ALA A 144 11.01 16.85 -19.92
N MET A 145 10.83 17.07 -18.61
CA MET A 145 11.53 18.13 -17.88
C MET A 145 13.06 17.96 -17.95
N PHE A 146 13.58 16.76 -17.66
CA PHE A 146 15.01 16.49 -17.79
C PHE A 146 15.54 16.74 -19.20
N ALA A 147 14.77 16.40 -20.23
CA ALA A 147 15.14 16.66 -21.61
C ALA A 147 15.27 18.17 -21.86
N VAL A 148 14.29 18.97 -21.45
CA VAL A 148 14.31 20.43 -21.58
C VAL A 148 15.54 21.03 -20.89
N TYR A 149 15.81 20.65 -19.63
CA TYR A 149 16.98 21.13 -18.89
C TYR A 149 18.31 20.73 -19.55
N SER A 150 18.42 19.47 -20.01
CA SER A 150 19.60 18.97 -20.73
C SER A 150 19.88 19.74 -22.02
N GLY A 151 18.83 20.17 -22.72
CA GLY A 151 18.93 21.03 -23.91
C GLY A 151 19.43 22.44 -23.59
N LEU A 152 18.86 23.08 -22.57
CA LEU A 152 19.21 24.45 -22.16
C LEU A 152 20.66 24.54 -21.68
N VAL A 153 21.04 23.72 -20.69
CA VAL A 153 22.39 23.72 -20.10
C VAL A 153 23.44 23.27 -21.09
N GLY A 154 23.15 22.21 -21.87
CA GLY A 154 24.07 21.69 -22.86
C GLY A 154 24.33 22.64 -24.04
N SER A 155 23.39 23.54 -24.34
CA SER A 155 23.56 24.57 -25.37
C SER A 155 24.43 25.73 -24.91
N GLN A 156 24.42 26.06 -23.61
CA GLN A 156 25.27 27.11 -23.01
C GLN A 156 26.74 26.69 -23.06
N LYS A 157 27.04 25.48 -22.59
CA LYS A 157 28.42 24.93 -22.55
C LYS A 157 29.08 24.82 -23.93
N LYS A 158 28.28 24.60 -24.99
CA LYS A 158 28.79 24.56 -26.37
C LYS A 158 29.14 25.95 -26.90
N LYS A 159 28.44 27.00 -26.46
CA LYS A 159 28.75 28.38 -26.86
C LYS A 159 30.05 28.86 -26.20
N GLU A 160 30.18 28.64 -24.89
CA GLU A 160 31.38 28.99 -24.10
C GLU A 160 32.66 28.37 -24.68
N ASN A 161 32.67 27.06 -24.93
CA ASN A 161 33.83 26.39 -25.54
C ASN A 161 34.20 26.90 -26.95
N ASN A 162 33.26 27.50 -27.68
CA ASN A 162 33.50 28.04 -29.03
C ASN A 162 34.01 29.49 -28.98
N GLU A 163 33.74 30.24 -27.91
CA GLU A 163 34.29 31.59 -27.70
C GLU A 163 35.71 31.53 -27.12
N ASP A 164 36.03 30.55 -26.27
CA ASP A 164 37.38 30.36 -25.73
C ASP A 164 38.40 29.76 -26.73
N SER A 165 37.92 29.31 -27.91
CA SER A 165 38.76 28.71 -28.96
C SER A 165 38.97 29.64 -30.17
N ALA A 166 38.56 30.90 -30.09
CA ALA A 166 38.70 31.94 -31.10
C ALA A 166 39.64 33.06 -30.62
#